data_AF-A0A1C6EU73-F1
#
_entry.id   AF-A0A1C6EU73-F1
#
_cell.length_a   1.000
_cell.length_b   1.000
_cell.length_c   1.000
_cell.angle_alpha   90.00
_cell.angle_beta   90.00
_cell.angle_gamma   90.00
#
_symmetry.space_group_name_H-M   'P 1'
#
loop_
_entity.id
_entity.type
_entity.pdbx_description
1 polymer ?
#
loop_
_entity_poly.entity_id
_entity_poly.type
_entity_poly.pdbx_seq_one_letter_code
_entity_poly.pdbx_strand_id
1 'polypeptide(L)'
;MDYEIDTPAELAKAFYVKQDMGLGGGMLVTNPIPEEYSMDADVINKAIDEAVEEAKAQGIHGKETTPFLLAKIKDLTGGDSLASNIQLVYNNAKLAAATAVELSKLAKN
;
A
#
# COMPACT_ATOMS: atom_id res chain seq x y z
N MET A 1 -1.43 12.90 -3.90
CA MET A 1 -2.74 12.33 -4.30
C MET A 1 -3.60 13.46 -4.82
N ASP A 2 -4.48 13.18 -5.78
CA ASP A 2 -5.30 14.21 -6.44
C ASP A 2 -6.54 14.61 -5.63
N TYR A 3 -7.01 13.72 -4.75
CA TYR A 3 -8.20 13.89 -3.92
C TYR A 3 -8.00 13.24 -2.54
N GLU A 4 -8.68 13.79 -1.54
CA GLU A 4 -8.79 13.25 -0.19
C GLU A 4 -10.23 12.80 0.05
N ILE A 5 -10.40 11.63 0.67
CA ILE A 5 -11.70 11.03 0.98
C ILE A 5 -11.64 10.50 2.40
N ASP A 6 -12.53 11.01 3.26
CA ASP A 6 -12.45 10.79 4.71
C ASP A 6 -13.15 9.51 5.16
N THR A 7 -14.10 9.00 4.37
CA THR A 7 -14.94 7.88 4.81
C THR A 7 -15.00 6.72 3.79
N PRO A 8 -15.13 5.47 4.28
CA PRO A 8 -15.39 4.32 3.41
C PRO A 8 -16.67 4.46 2.57
N ALA A 9 -17.68 5.17 3.07
CA ALA A 9 -18.93 5.40 2.37
C ALA A 9 -18.76 6.33 1.16
N GLU A 10 -18.02 7.43 1.32
CA GLU A 10 -17.67 8.32 0.22
C GLU A 10 -16.79 7.61 -0.81
N LEU A 11 -15.83 6.81 -0.34
CA LEU A 11 -14.96 6.02 -1.22
C LEU A 11 -15.75 5.02 -2.07
N ALA A 12 -16.66 4.27 -1.44
CA ALA A 12 -17.56 3.35 -2.12
C ALA A 12 -18.46 4.07 -3.12
N LYS A 13 -19.01 5.24 -2.75
CA LYS A 13 -19.86 6.05 -3.63
C LYS A 13 -19.10 6.59 -4.83
N ALA A 14 -17.87 7.09 -4.63
CA ALA A 14 -17.02 7.57 -5.72
C ALA A 14 -16.71 6.44 -6.71
N PHE A 15 -16.37 5.24 -6.20
CA PHE A 15 -16.17 4.07 -7.05
C PHE A 15 -17.44 3.66 -7.79
N TYR A 16 -18.59 3.61 -7.12
CA TYR A 16 -19.87 3.25 -7.72
C TYR A 16 -20.25 4.20 -8.86
N VAL A 17 -20.23 5.51 -8.62
CA VAL A 17 -20.59 6.53 -9.63
C VAL A 17 -19.63 6.48 -10.81
N LYS A 18 -18.32 6.27 -10.58
CA LYS A 18 -17.35 6.06 -11.65
C LYS A 18 -17.76 4.90 -12.58
N GLN A 19 -18.18 3.76 -12.00
CA GLN A 19 -18.63 2.61 -12.79
C GLN A 19 -19.97 2.87 -13.48
N ASP A 20 -20.94 3.48 -12.80
CA ASP A 20 -22.27 3.82 -13.33
C ASP A 20 -22.20 4.77 -14.53
N MET A 21 -21.25 5.72 -14.50
CA MET A 21 -20.96 6.62 -15.62
C MET A 21 -20.22 5.94 -16.79
N GLY A 22 -19.97 4.63 -16.72
CA GLY A 22 -19.23 3.89 -17.75
C GLY A 22 -17.73 4.21 -17.80
N LEU A 23 -17.17 4.86 -16.76
CA LEU A 23 -15.74 5.16 -16.67
C LEU A 23 -15.02 3.89 -16.18
N GLY A 24 -14.61 3.03 -17.13
CA GLY A 24 -13.89 1.78 -16.85
C GLY A 24 -12.56 1.94 -16.09
N GLY A 25 -11.93 0.82 -15.74
CA GLY A 25 -10.65 0.79 -15.02
C GLY A 25 -10.78 0.86 -13.48
N GLY A 26 -9.64 0.74 -12.79
CA GLY A 26 -9.57 0.70 -11.33
C GLY A 26 -9.58 2.08 -10.66
N MET A 27 -9.53 2.07 -9.32
CA MET A 27 -9.31 3.23 -8.46
C MET A 27 -8.21 2.88 -7.46
N LEU A 28 -7.11 3.62 -7.47
CA LEU A 28 -6.01 3.44 -6.52
C LEU A 28 -6.33 4.22 -5.25
N VAL A 29 -6.38 3.52 -4.12
CA VAL A 29 -6.63 4.11 -2.80
C VAL A 29 -5.36 3.96 -1.98
N THR A 30 -4.81 5.08 -1.54
CA THR A 30 -3.61 5.10 -0.72
C THR A 30 -3.98 5.41 0.71
N ASN A 31 -3.71 4.45 1.59
CA ASN A 31 -4.03 4.54 3.00
C ASN A 31 -2.70 4.58 3.78
N PRO A 32 -2.38 5.68 4.47
CA PRO A 32 -1.14 5.79 5.20
C PRO A 32 -1.03 4.72 6.29
N ILE A 33 0.19 4.30 6.59
CA ILE A 33 0.44 3.48 7.77
C ILE A 33 0.07 4.28 9.03
N PRO A 34 -0.51 3.66 10.07
CA PRO A 34 -0.69 4.35 11.35
C PRO A 34 0.66 4.83 11.91
N GLU A 35 0.69 6.04 12.45
CA GLU A 35 1.92 6.73 12.88
C GLU A 35 2.76 5.89 13.86
N GLU A 36 2.11 5.17 14.77
CA GLU A 36 2.76 4.30 15.76
C GLU A 36 3.55 3.12 15.16
N TYR A 37 3.26 2.77 13.90
CA TYR A 37 3.96 1.73 13.14
C TYR A 37 4.80 2.33 12.01
N SER A 38 4.85 3.65 11.88
CA SER A 38 5.65 4.34 10.88
C SER A 38 7.13 4.20 11.21
N MET A 39 7.95 4.04 10.16
CA MET A 39 9.39 4.01 10.30
C MET A 39 9.96 5.42 10.17
N ASP A 40 11.10 5.65 10.83
CA ASP A 40 11.91 6.82 10.56
C ASP A 40 12.32 6.85 9.08
N ALA A 41 12.10 8.00 8.44
CA ALA A 41 12.30 8.17 7.01
C ALA A 41 13.78 7.99 6.61
N ASP A 42 14.72 8.50 7.41
CA ASP A 42 16.15 8.41 7.10
C ASP A 42 16.63 6.96 7.22
N VAL A 43 16.15 6.23 8.24
CA VAL A 43 16.45 4.81 8.43
C VAL A 43 15.97 3.96 7.26
N ILE A 44 14.70 4.10 6.86
CA ILE A 44 14.15 3.27 5.78
C ILE A 44 14.71 3.64 4.41
N ASN A 45 14.94 4.93 4.14
CA ASN A 45 15.53 5.38 2.87
C ASN A 45 16.96 4.85 2.71
N LYS A 46 17.77 4.91 3.77
CA LYS A 46 19.12 4.33 3.75
C LYS A 46 19.10 2.82 3.44
N ALA A 47 18.20 2.07 4.08
CA ALA A 47 18.07 0.64 3.84
C ALA A 47 17.61 0.33 2.39
N ILE A 48 16.71 1.14 1.83
CA ILE A 48 16.27 1.02 0.43
C ILE A 48 17.44 1.28 -0.52
N ASP A 49 18.17 2.37 -0.33
CA ASP A 49 19.29 2.75 -1.20
C ASP A 49 20.37 1.67 -1.22
N GLU A 50 20.78 1.17 -0.05
CA GLU A 50 21.74 0.06 0.06
C GLU A 50 21.24 -1.21 -0.63
N ALA A 51 19.96 -1.57 -0.45
CA ALA A 51 19.37 -2.73 -1.11
C ALA A 51 19.32 -2.59 -2.64
N VAL A 52 19.04 -1.39 -3.14
CA VAL A 52 19.00 -1.09 -4.58
C VAL A 52 20.40 -1.14 -5.20
N GLU A 53 21.41 -0.59 -4.52
CA GLU A 53 22.80 -0.68 -4.98
C GLU A 53 23.28 -2.13 -5.04
N GLU A 54 22.97 -2.92 -4.01
CA GLU A 54 23.35 -4.33 -3.97
C GLU A 54 22.63 -5.16 -5.04
N ALA A 55 21.34 -4.93 -5.26
CA ALA A 55 20.58 -5.58 -6.33
C ALA A 55 21.21 -5.32 -7.71
N LYS A 56 21.64 -4.08 -7.96
CA LYS A 56 22.34 -3.70 -9.20
C LYS A 56 23.70 -4.39 -9.31
N ALA A 57 24.49 -4.38 -8.24
CA ALA A 57 25.82 -5.01 -8.23
C ALA A 57 25.74 -6.53 -8.47
N GLN A 58 24.69 -7.19 -7.99
CA GLN A 58 24.44 -8.62 -8.20
C GLN A 58 23.70 -8.92 -9.52
N GLY A 59 23.28 -7.90 -10.28
CA GLY A 59 22.56 -8.08 -11.54
C GLY A 59 21.15 -8.65 -11.36
N ILE A 60 20.50 -8.45 -10.22
CA ILE A 60 19.14 -8.91 -9.95
C ILE A 60 18.15 -8.10 -10.80
N HIS A 61 17.27 -8.78 -11.54
CA HIS A 61 16.36 -8.13 -12.48
C HIS A 61 15.01 -8.86 -12.61
N GLY A 62 14.05 -8.18 -13.23
CA GLY A 62 12.72 -8.73 -13.49
C GLY A 62 11.98 -9.09 -12.20
N LYS A 63 11.36 -10.28 -12.20
CA LYS A 63 10.53 -10.75 -11.08
C LYS A 63 11.30 -10.99 -9.77
N GLU A 64 12.63 -11.06 -9.83
CA GLU A 64 13.49 -11.33 -8.67
C GLU A 64 13.83 -10.06 -7.89
N THR A 65 13.68 -8.88 -8.51
CA THR A 65 14.03 -7.60 -7.90
C THR A 65 13.23 -7.33 -6.63
N THR A 66 11.90 -7.40 -6.67
CA THR A 66 11.07 -7.07 -5.48
C THR A 66 11.30 -8.03 -4.31
N PRO A 67 11.29 -9.37 -4.48
CA PRO A 67 11.61 -10.29 -3.38
C PRO A 67 12.99 -10.04 -2.77
N PHE A 68 14.00 -9.79 -3.60
CA PHE A 68 15.36 -9.47 -3.14
C PHE A 68 15.38 -8.19 -2.30
N LEU A 69 14.83 -7.09 -2.82
CA LEU A 69 14.83 -5.80 -2.14
C LEU A 69 14.12 -5.89 -0.78
N LEU A 70 12.94 -6.50 -0.73
CA LEU A 70 12.18 -6.63 0.52
C LEU A 70 12.91 -7.50 1.56
N ALA A 71 13.55 -8.59 1.13
CA ALA A 71 14.36 -9.41 2.02
C ALA A 71 15.57 -8.63 2.56
N LYS A 72 16.27 -7.92 1.68
CA LYS A 72 17.45 -7.13 2.07
C LYS A 72 17.10 -5.98 3.01
N ILE A 73 16.02 -5.24 2.73
CA ILE A 73 15.54 -4.15 3.58
C ILE A 73 15.15 -4.67 4.96
N LYS A 74 14.46 -5.82 5.02
CA LYS A 74 14.17 -6.50 6.30
C LYS A 74 15.44 -6.78 7.08
N ASP A 75 16.47 -7.34 6.45
CA ASP A 75 17.70 -7.71 7.13
C ASP A 75 18.48 -6.46 7.60
N LEU A 76 18.54 -5.40 6.78
CA LEU A 76 19.20 -4.13 7.12
C LEU A 76 18.50 -3.38 8.26
N THR A 77 17.19 -3.51 8.39
CA THR A 77 16.40 -2.87 9.45
C THR A 77 16.16 -3.81 10.65
N GLY A 78 16.87 -4.94 10.76
CA GLY A 78 16.70 -5.88 11.87
C GLY A 78 15.29 -6.49 12.00
N GLY A 79 14.49 -6.47 10.92
CA GLY A 79 13.10 -6.94 10.90
C GLY A 79 12.02 -5.85 11.05
N ASP A 80 12.37 -4.63 11.42
CA ASP A 80 11.38 -3.56 11.70
C ASP A 80 10.55 -3.16 10.47
N SER A 81 11.16 -3.16 9.27
CA SER A 81 10.43 -2.92 8.01
C SER A 81 9.38 -3.99 7.72
N LEU A 82 9.65 -5.25 8.07
CA LEU A 82 8.67 -6.32 7.92
C LEU A 82 7.54 -6.16 8.94
N ALA A 83 7.86 -5.83 10.19
CA ALA A 83 6.84 -5.58 11.21
C ALA A 83 5.92 -4.42 10.83
N SER A 84 6.49 -3.32 10.33
CA SER A 84 5.74 -2.15 9.85
C SER A 84 4.86 -2.50 8.64
N ASN A 85 5.39 -3.26 7.68
CA ASN A 85 4.63 -3.70 6.50
C ASN A 85 3.44 -4.60 6.88
N ILE A 86 3.58 -5.46 7.89
CA ILE A 86 2.46 -6.27 8.40
C ILE A 86 1.34 -5.37 8.94
N GLN A 87 1.67 -4.34 9.69
CA GLN A 87 0.68 -3.40 10.22
C GLN A 87 0.00 -2.58 9.12
N LEU A 88 0.77 -2.15 8.11
CA LEU A 88 0.22 -1.50 6.92
C LEU A 88 -0.79 -2.41 6.20
N VAL A 89 -0.48 -3.69 6.00
CA VAL A 89 -1.40 -4.65 5.37
C VAL A 89 -2.69 -4.79 6.17
N TYR A 90 -2.60 -4.90 7.51
CA TYR A 90 -3.80 -4.94 8.35
C TYR A 90 -4.63 -3.65 8.26
N ASN A 91 -3.99 -2.49 8.26
CA ASN A 91 -4.69 -1.21 8.11
C ASN A 91 -5.40 -1.11 6.75
N ASN A 92 -4.73 -1.53 5.68
CA ASN A 92 -5.30 -1.57 4.33
C ASN A 92 -6.47 -2.55 4.23
N ALA A 93 -6.34 -3.74 4.82
CA ALA A 93 -7.41 -4.73 4.84
C ALA A 93 -8.66 -4.23 5.57
N LYS A 94 -8.47 -3.51 6.69
CA LYS A 94 -9.57 -2.91 7.46
C LYS A 94 -10.33 -1.85 6.65
N LEU A 95 -9.61 -0.92 6.02
CA LEU A 95 -10.23 0.11 5.15
C LEU A 95 -10.94 -0.53 3.95
N ALA A 96 -10.28 -1.49 3.29
CA ALA A 96 -10.85 -2.19 2.14
C ALA A 96 -12.13 -2.95 2.49
N ALA A 97 -12.16 -3.66 3.62
CA ALA A 97 -13.34 -4.38 4.09
C ALA A 97 -14.51 -3.44 4.40
N ALA A 98 -14.26 -2.33 5.10
CA ALA A 98 -15.29 -1.33 5.38
C ALA A 98 -15.87 -0.72 4.08
N THR A 99 -15.00 -0.40 3.12
CA THR A 99 -15.39 0.14 1.81
C THR A 99 -16.21 -0.87 1.02
N ALA A 100 -15.82 -2.15 1.03
CA ALA A 100 -16.56 -3.22 0.36
C ALA A 100 -17.97 -3.40 0.93
N VAL A 101 -18.13 -3.27 2.25
CA VAL A 101 -19.44 -3.31 2.91
C VAL A 101 -20.31 -2.15 2.43
N GLU A 102 -19.80 -0.92 2.39
CA GLU A 102 -20.56 0.24 1.89
C GLU A 102 -20.93 0.10 0.41
N LEU A 103 -19.99 -0.36 -0.42
CA LEU A 103 -20.23 -0.60 -1.84
C LEU A 103 -21.34 -1.65 -2.06
N SER A 104 -21.36 -2.70 -1.25
CA SER A 104 -22.38 -3.76 -1.34
C SER A 104 -23.81 -3.26 -1.05
N LYS A 105 -23.96 -2.14 -0.33
CA LYS A 105 -25.27 -1.51 -0.08
C LYS A 105 -25.74 -0.71 -1.30
N LEU A 106 -24.80 -0.09 -2.02
CA LEU A 106 -25.09 0.69 -3.23
C LEU A 106 -25.45 -0.19 -4.42
N ALA A 107 -24.77 -1.33 -4.58
CA ALA A 107 -25.00 -2.27 -5.69
C ALA A 107 -26.31 -3.09 -5.59
N LYS A 108 -27.04 -3.00 -4.47
CA LYS A 108 -28.32 -3.70 -4.25
C LYS A 108 -29.55 -2.90 -4.67
N ASN A 109 -29.37 -1.63 -5.03
CA ASN A 109 -30.40 -0.77 -5.61
C ASN A 109 -30.21 -0.65 -7.12
#